data_AF-A0A0Q8CR53-F1
#
_entry.id   AF-A0A0Q8CR53-F1
#
_cell.length_a   1.000
_cell.length_b   1.000
_cell.length_c   1.000
_cell.angle_alpha   90.00
_cell.angle_beta   90.00
_cell.angle_gamma   90.00
#
_symmetry.space_group_name_H-M   'P 1'
#
loop_
_entity.id
_entity.type
_entity.pdbx_description
1 polymer ?
#
loop_
_entity_poly.entity_id
_entity_poly.type
_entity_poly.pdbx_seq_one_letter_code
_entity_poly.pdbx_strand_id
1 'polypeptide(L)'
;MSYVIAAAAAGLLCIACTASPAKGKPPAAIYPAVLQGTWMGDSPEACKGPDAADSDSRFQIAPRKLSAYEDWREPVSVVQISKTPQAWKIVSQLHINEDSIRLEEVLLLSGEDNGELTVVNHKQSNTYYRCR
;
A
#
# COMPACT_ATOMS: atom_id res chain seq x y z
N MET A 1 -82.49 -22.86 -7.80
CA MET A 1 -81.41 -22.75 -8.80
C MET A 1 -81.13 -21.27 -9.03
N SER A 2 -79.99 -20.77 -8.57
CA SER A 2 -79.24 -19.61 -9.10
C SER A 2 -77.96 -19.45 -8.29
N TYR A 3 -76.82 -19.51 -8.98
CA TYR A 3 -75.46 -19.39 -8.44
C TYR A 3 -75.09 -17.91 -8.28
N VAL A 4 -74.34 -17.57 -7.22
CA VAL A 4 -73.51 -16.36 -7.19
C VAL A 4 -72.12 -16.76 -6.70
N ILE A 5 -71.16 -16.69 -7.62
CA ILE A 5 -69.73 -16.84 -7.39
C ILE A 5 -69.19 -15.48 -6.94
N ALA A 6 -68.43 -15.40 -5.85
CA ALA A 6 -67.68 -14.20 -5.49
C ALA A 6 -66.20 -14.53 -5.30
N ALA A 7 -65.38 -13.75 -5.99
CA ALA A 7 -63.99 -13.97 -6.35
C ALA A 7 -63.01 -14.13 -5.17
N ALA A 8 -62.06 -15.04 -5.34
CA ALA A 8 -60.83 -15.10 -4.56
C ALA A 8 -59.90 -13.95 -5.00
N ALA A 9 -59.59 -13.03 -4.09
CA ALA A 9 -58.57 -12.02 -4.30
C ALA A 9 -57.18 -12.64 -4.05
N ALA A 10 -56.45 -12.88 -5.14
CA ALA A 10 -55.05 -13.30 -5.08
C ALA A 10 -54.19 -12.14 -4.57
N GLY A 11 -53.66 -12.27 -3.36
CA GLY A 11 -52.63 -11.37 -2.84
C GLY A 11 -51.30 -11.66 -3.52
N LEU A 12 -50.84 -10.75 -4.38
CA LEU A 12 -49.45 -10.73 -4.84
C LEU A 12 -48.55 -10.37 -3.65
N LEU A 13 -47.88 -11.36 -3.06
CA LEU A 13 -46.71 -11.12 -2.23
C LEU A 13 -45.57 -10.63 -3.14
N CYS A 14 -45.34 -9.33 -3.17
CA CYS A 14 -44.12 -8.76 -3.72
C CYS A 14 -42.94 -9.17 -2.84
N ILE A 15 -42.25 -10.25 -3.22
CA ILE A 15 -40.94 -10.61 -2.68
C ILE A 15 -39.95 -9.57 -3.23
N ALA A 16 -39.80 -8.47 -2.50
CA ALA A 16 -38.70 -7.53 -2.73
C ALA A 16 -37.41 -8.23 -2.27
N CYS A 17 -36.72 -8.88 -3.19
CA CYS A 17 -35.35 -9.34 -2.99
C CYS A 17 -34.46 -8.12 -2.71
N THR A 18 -34.18 -7.87 -1.43
CA THR A 18 -33.14 -6.95 -1.00
C THR A 18 -31.80 -7.57 -1.35
N ALA A 19 -31.35 -7.37 -2.59
CA ALA A 19 -29.99 -7.67 -3.00
C ALA A 19 -29.04 -6.88 -2.08
N SER A 20 -28.40 -7.58 -1.13
CA SER A 20 -27.33 -7.00 -0.35
C SER A 20 -26.22 -6.59 -1.33
N PRO A 21 -25.76 -5.34 -1.34
CA PRO A 21 -24.67 -4.95 -2.22
C PRO A 21 -23.46 -5.82 -1.88
N ALA A 22 -22.96 -6.56 -2.87
CA ALA A 22 -21.72 -7.30 -2.74
C ALA A 22 -20.64 -6.30 -2.31
N LYS A 23 -20.09 -6.47 -1.09
CA LYS A 23 -18.98 -5.66 -0.62
C LYS A 23 -17.80 -5.91 -1.55
N GLY A 24 -17.57 -4.98 -2.49
CA GLY A 24 -16.42 -5.03 -3.38
C GLY A 24 -15.12 -5.11 -2.59
N LYS A 25 -14.11 -5.76 -3.16
CA LYS A 25 -12.77 -5.85 -2.55
C LYS A 25 -12.30 -4.42 -2.23
N PRO A 26 -11.81 -4.14 -0.99
CA PRO A 26 -11.29 -2.82 -0.68
C PRO A 26 -10.17 -2.44 -1.66
N PRO A 27 -10.04 -1.15 -2.00
CA PRO A 27 -8.98 -0.70 -2.89
C PRO A 27 -7.61 -1.09 -2.32
N ALA A 28 -6.69 -1.48 -3.20
CA ALA A 28 -5.32 -1.82 -2.79
C ALA A 28 -4.66 -0.63 -2.09
N ALA A 29 -3.89 -0.90 -1.03
CA ALA A 29 -3.13 0.15 -0.34
C ALA A 29 -2.11 0.76 -1.30
N ILE A 30 -1.83 2.05 -1.10
CA ILE A 30 -0.96 2.84 -1.97
C ILE A 30 0.05 3.60 -1.12
N TYR A 31 1.32 3.58 -1.52
CA TYR A 31 2.35 4.43 -0.92
C TYR A 31 2.01 5.91 -1.14
N PRO A 32 2.12 6.76 -0.10
CA PRO A 32 1.93 8.21 -0.21
C PRO A 32 2.77 8.80 -1.33
N ALA A 33 2.21 9.72 -2.10
CA ALA A 33 2.92 10.35 -3.23
C ALA A 33 4.27 10.94 -2.84
N VAL A 34 4.36 11.51 -1.62
CA VAL A 34 5.61 12.07 -1.10
C VAL A 34 6.68 11.02 -0.84
N LEU A 35 6.35 9.75 -0.65
CA LEU A 35 7.32 8.67 -0.52
C LEU A 35 7.76 8.08 -1.87
N GLN A 36 7.02 8.36 -2.95
CA GLN A 36 7.32 7.81 -4.26
C GLN A 36 8.59 8.44 -4.85
N GLY A 37 9.36 7.64 -5.60
CA GLY A 37 10.64 8.02 -6.17
C GLY A 37 11.73 6.98 -5.92
N THR A 38 12.95 7.31 -6.31
CA THR A 38 14.14 6.49 -6.07
C THR A 38 14.88 7.00 -4.83
N TRP A 39 15.30 6.05 -4.01
CA TRP A 39 15.98 6.28 -2.75
C TRP A 39 17.28 5.48 -2.73
N MET A 40 18.32 6.08 -2.19
CA MET A 40 19.67 5.52 -2.16
C MET A 40 20.25 5.65 -0.75
N GLY A 41 20.85 4.58 -0.23
CA GLY A 41 21.59 4.63 1.03
C GLY A 41 22.92 5.38 0.91
N ASP A 42 23.68 5.40 2.00
CA ASP A 42 25.03 5.96 2.10
C ASP A 42 25.13 7.49 2.03
N SER A 43 24.84 8.10 0.87
CA SER A 43 24.94 9.55 0.66
C SER A 43 24.06 10.07 -0.49
N PRO A 44 23.71 11.36 -0.52
CA PRO A 44 23.03 11.98 -1.67
C PRO A 44 23.78 11.83 -3.00
N GLU A 45 25.11 11.80 -2.96
CA GLU A 45 25.98 11.70 -4.14
C GLU A 45 25.97 10.30 -4.77
N ALA A 46 25.64 9.27 -3.98
CA ALA A 46 25.63 7.87 -4.44
C ALA A 46 24.67 7.64 -5.62
N CYS A 47 23.62 8.44 -5.76
CA CYS A 47 22.70 8.40 -6.91
C CYS A 47 23.37 8.69 -8.27
N LYS A 48 24.54 9.32 -8.28
CA LYS A 48 25.26 9.73 -9.50
C LYS A 48 26.38 8.76 -9.89
N GLY A 49 26.63 7.74 -9.08
CA GLY A 49 27.66 6.74 -9.35
C GLY A 49 27.32 5.87 -10.56
N PRO A 50 28.33 5.33 -11.27
CA PRO A 50 28.10 4.43 -12.40
C PRO A 50 27.37 3.15 -11.99
N ASP A 51 27.56 2.69 -10.75
CA ASP A 51 26.96 1.44 -10.22
C ASP A 51 25.68 1.72 -9.40
N ALA A 52 25.13 2.93 -9.45
CA ALA A 52 23.98 3.31 -8.64
C ALA A 52 22.75 2.42 -8.94
N ALA A 53 22.57 1.98 -10.18
CA ALA A 53 21.42 1.15 -10.56
C ALA A 53 21.42 -0.22 -9.87
N ASP A 54 22.62 -0.78 -9.64
CA ASP A 54 22.84 -2.13 -9.12
C ASP A 54 23.23 -2.14 -7.63
N SER A 55 23.11 -0.98 -6.96
CA SER A 55 23.42 -0.86 -5.53
C SER A 55 22.37 -1.55 -4.66
N ASP A 56 22.82 -2.41 -3.74
CA ASP A 56 21.98 -3.03 -2.70
C ASP A 56 21.32 -1.99 -1.77
N SER A 57 21.90 -0.78 -1.71
CA SER A 57 21.36 0.35 -0.94
C SER A 57 20.27 1.12 -1.68
N ARG A 58 19.95 0.77 -2.93
CA ARG A 58 18.94 1.44 -3.76
C ARG A 58 17.59 0.75 -3.73
N PHE A 59 16.53 1.54 -3.66
CA PHE A 59 15.18 1.06 -4.00
C PHE A 59 14.33 2.15 -4.68
N GLN A 60 13.25 1.72 -5.33
CA GLN A 60 12.24 2.59 -5.93
C GLN A 60 10.88 2.34 -5.31
N ILE A 61 10.21 3.40 -4.87
CA ILE A 61 8.81 3.39 -4.42
C ILE A 61 7.92 3.90 -5.54
N ALA A 62 7.09 3.02 -6.09
CA ALA A 62 5.94 3.32 -6.94
C ALA A 62 4.64 3.21 -6.13
N PRO A 63 3.47 3.65 -6.63
CA PRO A 63 2.23 3.66 -5.86
C PRO A 63 1.89 2.33 -5.16
N ARG A 64 2.17 1.18 -5.78
CA ARG A 64 1.80 -0.14 -5.27
C ARG A 64 2.96 -1.11 -5.12
N LYS A 65 4.19 -0.64 -5.26
CA LYS A 65 5.37 -1.50 -5.25
C LYS A 65 6.58 -0.73 -4.78
N LEU A 66 7.32 -1.29 -3.83
CA LEU A 66 8.70 -0.92 -3.56
C LEU A 66 9.59 -2.01 -4.16
N SER A 67 10.54 -1.65 -5.02
CA SER A 67 11.48 -2.60 -5.65
C SER A 67 12.91 -2.26 -5.24
N ALA A 68 13.60 -3.19 -4.61
CA ALA A 68 15.04 -3.16 -4.35
C ALA A 68 15.75 -4.05 -5.38
N TYR A 69 17.05 -4.30 -5.20
CA TYR A 69 17.85 -5.11 -6.11
C TYR A 69 17.40 -6.59 -6.12
N GLU A 70 17.39 -7.24 -4.95
CA GLU A 70 17.04 -8.67 -4.83
C GLU A 70 15.59 -8.94 -4.40
N ASP A 71 14.88 -7.90 -3.99
CA ASP A 71 13.55 -8.02 -3.41
C ASP A 71 12.56 -6.99 -3.93
N TRP A 72 11.28 -7.28 -3.70
CA TRP A 72 10.24 -6.28 -3.86
C TRP A 72 9.10 -6.51 -2.88
N ARG A 73 8.33 -5.46 -2.60
CA ARG A 73 7.20 -5.54 -1.69
C ARG A 73 6.01 -4.70 -2.13
N GLU A 74 4.82 -5.26 -1.97
CA GLU A 74 3.55 -4.56 -2.19
C GLU A 74 2.90 -4.17 -0.86
N PRO A 75 2.40 -2.93 -0.73
CA PRO A 75 1.79 -2.49 0.51
C PRO A 75 0.40 -3.13 0.67
N VAL A 76 0.16 -3.70 1.84
CA VAL A 76 -1.13 -4.25 2.28
C VAL A 76 -1.88 -3.24 3.14
N SER A 77 -1.15 -2.45 3.94
CA SER A 77 -1.71 -1.39 4.78
C SER A 77 -0.73 -0.21 4.86
N VAL A 78 -1.26 1.00 4.78
CA VAL A 78 -0.50 2.25 4.92
C VAL A 78 -1.29 3.16 5.84
N VAL A 79 -0.74 3.46 7.02
CA VAL A 79 -1.38 4.31 8.03
C VAL A 79 -0.44 5.43 8.41
N GLN A 80 -0.85 6.69 8.22
CA GLN A 80 -0.08 7.82 8.71
C GLN A 80 -0.19 7.88 10.23
N ILE A 81 0.96 7.80 10.91
CA ILE A 81 1.05 7.81 12.38
C ILE A 81 1.60 9.14 12.92
N SER A 82 2.22 9.96 12.06
CA SER A 82 2.64 11.32 12.39
C SER A 82 2.55 12.24 11.17
N LYS A 83 2.24 13.52 11.42
CA LYS A 83 2.19 14.58 10.39
C LYS A 83 3.46 15.43 10.35
N THR A 84 4.18 15.58 11.48
CA THR A 84 5.40 16.40 11.56
C THR A 84 6.34 15.86 12.66
N PRO A 85 7.47 15.22 12.33
CA PRO A 85 7.86 14.78 10.98
C PRO A 85 6.83 13.78 10.42
N GLN A 86 6.74 13.66 9.09
CA GLN A 86 5.76 12.77 8.49
C GLN A 86 6.19 11.31 8.67
N ALA A 87 5.30 10.47 9.19
CA ALA A 87 5.61 9.05 9.37
C ALA A 87 4.40 8.16 9.07
N TRP A 88 4.68 7.00 8.49
CA TRP A 88 3.67 5.99 8.18
C TRP A 88 4.09 4.64 8.73
N LYS A 89 3.17 3.97 9.42
CA LYS A 89 3.26 2.53 9.63
C LYS A 89 2.79 1.83 8.35
N ILE A 90 3.66 1.04 7.77
CA ILE A 90 3.38 0.28 6.54
C ILE A 90 3.48 -1.19 6.85
N VAL A 91 2.49 -1.94 6.38
CA VAL A 91 2.58 -3.39 6.33
C VAL A 91 2.54 -3.82 4.89
N SER A 92 3.52 -4.63 4.50
CA SER A 92 3.72 -5.08 3.13
C SER A 92 3.83 -6.59 3.05
N GLN A 93 3.53 -7.12 1.87
CA GLN A 93 3.95 -8.46 1.48
C GLN A 93 5.31 -8.33 0.79
N LEU A 94 6.36 -8.86 1.41
CA LEU A 94 7.73 -8.90 0.89
C LEU A 94 7.91 -10.18 0.08
N HIS A 95 8.55 -10.07 -1.07
CA HIS A 95 8.86 -11.17 -1.97
C HIS A 95 10.38 -11.23 -2.18
N ILE A 96 10.98 -12.35 -1.83
CA ILE A 96 12.40 -12.66 -2.04
C ILE A 96 12.43 -14.05 -2.65
N ASN A 97 12.97 -14.19 -3.86
CA ASN A 97 12.92 -15.43 -4.62
C ASN A 97 11.48 -15.98 -4.73
N GLU A 98 11.25 -17.21 -4.27
CA GLU A 98 9.93 -17.87 -4.25
C GLU A 98 9.16 -17.67 -2.94
N ASP A 99 9.80 -17.04 -1.94
CA ASP A 99 9.23 -16.84 -0.62
C ASP A 99 8.46 -15.53 -0.51
N SER A 100 7.46 -15.53 0.38
CA SER A 100 6.69 -14.34 0.66
C SER A 100 6.43 -14.18 2.16
N ILE A 101 6.78 -13.01 2.70
CA ILE A 101 6.78 -12.76 4.15
C ILE A 101 6.06 -11.45 4.44
N ARG A 102 5.26 -11.44 5.51
CA ARG A 102 4.67 -10.20 6.01
C ARG A 102 5.74 -9.34 6.69
N LEU A 103 5.90 -8.11 6.22
CA LEU A 103 6.86 -7.15 6.76
C LEU A 103 6.13 -5.93 7.34
N GLU A 104 6.46 -5.55 8.57
CA GLU A 104 6.00 -4.30 9.19
C GLU A 104 7.16 -3.32 9.30
N GLU A 105 6.94 -2.10 8.82
CA GLU A 105 7.93 -1.03 8.80
C GLU A 105 7.31 0.31 9.24
N VAL A 106 8.15 1.21 9.73
CA VAL A 106 7.84 2.64 9.81
C VAL A 106 8.71 3.37 8.80
N LEU A 107 8.06 4.13 7.92
CA LEU A 107 8.72 5.05 6.99
C LEU A 107 8.59 6.46 7.56
N LEU A 108 9.71 7.02 8.00
CA LEU A 108 9.83 8.38 8.53
C LEU A 108 10.47 9.27 7.46
N LEU A 109 9.79 10.35 7.11
CA LEU A 109 10.25 11.30 6.11
C LEU A 109 10.60 12.64 6.78
N SER A 110 11.85 13.06 6.63
CA SER A 110 12.45 14.22 7.28
C SER A 110 13.41 14.99 6.35
N GLY A 111 14.03 16.03 6.91
CA GLY A 111 14.96 16.88 6.19
C GLY A 111 14.28 17.95 5.32
N GLU A 112 15.11 18.80 4.72
CA GLU A 112 14.65 19.79 3.74
C GLU A 112 14.03 19.10 2.53
N ASP A 113 12.93 19.66 2.02
CA ASP A 113 12.16 19.14 0.87
C ASP A 113 11.75 17.66 0.96
N ASN A 114 11.67 17.06 2.16
CA ASN A 114 11.42 15.61 2.32
C ASN A 114 12.51 14.75 1.63
N GLY A 115 13.78 15.14 1.81
CA GLY A 115 14.95 14.54 1.19
C GLY A 115 15.48 13.27 1.86
N GLU A 116 15.15 13.04 3.14
CA GLU A 116 15.64 11.89 3.92
C GLU A 116 14.50 10.97 4.33
N LEU A 117 14.62 9.69 3.99
CA LEU A 117 13.68 8.63 4.37
C LEU A 117 14.38 7.64 5.28
N THR A 118 13.96 7.58 6.55
CA THR A 118 14.38 6.52 7.46
C THR A 118 13.36 5.40 7.47
N VAL A 119 13.80 4.19 7.17
CA VAL A 119 13.00 2.96 7.20
C VAL A 119 13.40 2.15 8.43
N VAL A 120 12.44 1.91 9.31
CA VAL A 120 12.64 1.16 10.55
C VAL A 120 11.81 -0.11 10.52
N ASN A 121 12.43 -1.25 10.84
CA ASN A 121 11.74 -2.51 11.08
C ASN A 121 12.29 -3.20 12.34
N HIS A 122 11.88 -4.43 12.62
CA HIS A 122 12.29 -5.15 13.82
C HIS A 122 13.80 -5.48 13.91
N LYS A 123 14.55 -5.37 12.80
CA LYS A 123 15.99 -5.69 12.74
C LYS A 123 16.86 -4.45 12.64
N GLN A 124 16.41 -3.43 11.92
CA GLN A 124 17.28 -2.33 11.50
C GLN A 124 16.54 -1.00 11.35
N SER A 125 17.34 0.06 11.29
CA SER A 125 16.93 1.42 10.97
C SER A 125 17.94 1.99 9.98
N ASN A 126 17.51 2.19 8.73
CA ASN A 126 18.37 2.69 7.66
C ASN A 126 17.84 4.02 7.13
N THR A 127 18.73 4.97 6.86
CA THR A 127 18.38 6.26 6.24
C THR A 127 18.79 6.26 4.78
N TYR A 128 17.91 6.78 3.94
CA TYR A 128 18.06 6.86 2.50
C TYR A 128 17.83 8.29 2.04
N TYR A 129 18.51 8.68 0.97
CA TYR A 129 18.42 9.98 0.35
C TYR A 129 17.68 9.87 -0.98
N ARG A 130 16.83 10.86 -1.26
CA ARG A 130 16.10 10.90 -2.52
C ARG A 130 17.05 11.18 -3.67
N CYS A 131 17.05 10.31 -4.68
CA CYS A 131 17.73 10.60 -5.93
C CYS A 131 16.96 11.68 -6.71
N ARG A 132 17.68 12.71 -7.14
CA ARG A 132 17.19 13.83 -7.95
C ARG A 132 17.72 13.74 -9.37
#